data_AF-W5W8L9-F1
#
_entry.id   AF-W5W8L9-F1
#
_cell.length_a   1.000
_cell.length_b   1.000
_cell.length_c   1.000
_cell.angle_alpha   90.00
_cell.angle_beta   90.00
_cell.angle_gamma   90.00
#
_symmetry.space_group_name_H-M   'P 1'
#
loop_
_entity.id
_entity.type
_entity.pdbx_description
1 polymer ?
#
loop_
_entity_poly.entity_id
_entity_poly.type
_entity_poly.pdbx_seq_one_letter_code
_entity_poly.pdbx_strand_id
1 'polypeptide(L)'
;MSAQPFHLEDLMDILEDKAGLPAADRTTDASLTLEAAGLDSLAFLAVQAALETRYGFELPDEGLQHAPFADLVAAVNERLDQVNVA
;
A
#
# COMPACT_ATOMS: atom_id res chain seq x y z
N MET A 1 10.32 -15.93 11.55
CA MET A 1 11.01 -14.93 10.71
C MET A 1 10.39 -13.59 11.07
N SER A 2 11.16 -12.54 11.34
CA SER A 2 10.59 -11.24 11.69
C SER A 2 9.84 -10.72 10.47
N ALA A 3 8.51 -10.66 10.52
CA ALA A 3 7.74 -9.96 9.49
C ALA A 3 8.24 -8.52 9.49
N GLN A 4 8.87 -8.10 8.38
CA GLN A 4 9.30 -6.71 8.25
C GLN A 4 8.03 -5.87 8.16
N PRO A 5 7.86 -4.87 9.04
CA PRO A 5 6.70 -3.99 8.98
C PRO A 5 6.64 -3.29 7.63
N PHE A 6 5.43 -3.21 7.08
CA PHE A 6 5.18 -2.45 5.86
C PHE A 6 5.16 -0.96 6.22
N HIS A 7 5.94 -0.15 5.51
CA HIS A 7 6.01 1.28 5.75
C HIS A 7 5.47 2.09 4.57
N LEU A 8 5.25 3.39 4.79
CA LEU A 8 4.86 4.33 3.73
C LEU A 8 5.86 4.30 2.57
N GLU A 9 7.16 4.15 2.87
CA GLU A 9 8.22 4.06 1.87
C GLU A 9 8.01 2.86 0.93
N ASP A 10 7.68 1.68 1.49
CA ASP A 10 7.35 0.49 0.69
C ASP A 10 6.12 0.73 -0.20
N LEU A 11 5.10 1.42 0.33
CA LEU A 11 3.93 1.80 -0.46
C LEU A 11 4.32 2.72 -1.62
N MET A 12 5.16 3.72 -1.36
CA MET A 12 5.63 4.66 -2.38
C MET A 12 6.52 3.96 -3.42
N ASP A 13 7.36 3.00 -3.03
CA ASP A 13 8.14 2.18 -3.96
C ASP A 13 7.23 1.36 -4.89
N ILE A 14 6.17 0.76 -4.34
CA ILE A 14 5.20 0.02 -5.12
C ILE A 14 4.44 0.94 -6.09
N LEU A 15 4.04 2.12 -5.62
CA LEU A 15 3.36 3.10 -6.47
C LEU A 15 4.27 3.61 -7.58
N GLU A 16 5.57 3.82 -7.31
CA GLU A 16 6.54 4.20 -8.32
C GLU A 16 6.77 3.08 -9.35
N ASP A 17 7.02 1.84 -8.90
CA ASP A 17 7.36 0.71 -9.76
C ASP A 17 6.16 0.14 -10.54
N LYS A 18 4.99 0.07 -9.89
CA LYS A 18 3.79 -0.59 -10.43
C LYS A 18 2.71 0.36 -10.91
N ALA A 19 2.51 1.49 -10.23
CA ALA A 19 1.50 2.48 -10.60
C ALA A 19 2.07 3.62 -11.47
N GLY A 20 3.39 3.69 -11.63
CA GLY A 20 4.05 4.73 -12.43
C GLY A 20 4.05 6.10 -11.76
N LEU A 21 3.94 6.16 -10.43
CA LEU A 21 4.07 7.39 -9.65
C LEU A 21 5.48 7.99 -9.91
N PRO A 22 5.60 9.21 -10.42
CA PRO A 22 6.89 9.85 -10.57
C PRO A 22 7.56 10.03 -9.21
N ALA A 23 8.87 9.86 -9.13
CA ALA A 23 9.62 10.12 -7.88
C ALA A 23 9.40 11.56 -7.33
N ALA A 24 9.04 12.51 -8.20
CA ALA A 24 8.72 13.89 -7.83
C ALA A 24 7.37 14.04 -7.09
N ASP A 25 6.45 13.10 -7.29
CA ASP A 25 5.13 13.04 -6.62
C ASP A 25 5.15 12.12 -5.39
N ARG A 26 6.31 11.53 -5.06
CA ARG A 26 6.49 10.83 -3.79
C ARG A 26 6.24 11.78 -2.64
N THR A 27 5.40 11.36 -1.73
CA THR A 27 5.07 12.10 -0.53
C THR A 27 5.44 11.31 0.71
N THR A 28 5.88 12.02 1.74
CA THR A 28 6.09 11.47 3.09
C THR A 28 4.86 11.67 3.97
N ASP A 29 3.81 12.30 3.45
CA ASP A 29 2.62 12.62 4.19
C ASP A 29 1.62 11.46 4.14
N ALA A 30 1.58 10.70 5.23
CA ALA A 30 0.71 9.53 5.36
C ALA A 30 -0.78 9.89 5.48
N SER A 31 -1.12 11.18 5.66
CA SER A 31 -2.51 11.64 5.76
C SER A 31 -3.15 11.89 4.38
N LEU A 32 -2.36 11.81 3.30
CA LEU A 32 -2.85 11.92 1.94
C LEU A 32 -3.50 10.62 1.47
N THR A 33 -4.48 10.75 0.59
CA THR A 33 -5.14 9.65 -0.12
C THR A 33 -4.49 9.43 -1.48
N LEU A 34 -4.79 8.29 -2.12
CA LEU A 34 -4.40 8.02 -3.51
C LEU A 34 -4.86 9.14 -4.45
N GLU A 35 -6.14 9.54 -4.35
CA GLU A 35 -6.71 10.61 -5.17
C GLU A 35 -6.01 11.96 -4.95
N ALA A 36 -5.63 12.28 -3.70
CA ALA A 36 -4.90 13.50 -3.39
C ALA A 36 -3.46 13.51 -3.95
N ALA A 37 -2.86 12.33 -4.12
CA ALA A 37 -1.58 12.13 -4.80
C ALA A 37 -1.71 12.04 -6.34
N GLY A 38 -2.92 12.22 -6.89
CA GLY A 38 -3.17 12.09 -8.33
C GLY A 38 -3.16 10.64 -8.82
N LEU A 39 -3.34 9.68 -7.92
CA LEU A 39 -3.39 8.25 -8.23
C LEU A 39 -4.84 7.78 -8.34
N ASP A 40 -5.14 7.09 -9.43
CA ASP A 40 -6.46 6.52 -9.69
C ASP A 40 -6.63 5.13 -9.07
N SER A 41 -7.82 4.54 -9.18
CA SER A 41 -8.14 3.18 -8.72
C SER A 41 -7.21 2.08 -9.28
N LEU A 42 -6.57 2.31 -10.43
CA LEU A 42 -5.53 1.41 -10.97
C LEU A 42 -4.29 1.35 -10.09
N ALA A 43 -3.94 2.44 -9.40
CA ALA A 43 -2.83 2.47 -8.47
C ALA A 43 -3.12 1.58 -7.26
N PHE A 44 -4.36 1.57 -6.77
CA PHE A 44 -4.77 0.66 -5.69
C PHE A 44 -4.64 -0.81 -6.10
N LEU A 45 -5.10 -1.17 -7.31
CA LEU A 45 -4.93 -2.52 -7.87
C LEU A 45 -3.46 -2.91 -7.99
N ALA A 46 -2.59 -1.98 -8.41
CA ALA A 46 -1.15 -2.18 -8.49
C ALA A 46 -0.55 -2.48 -7.10
N VAL A 47 -1.03 -1.78 -6.06
CA VAL A 47 -0.65 -2.05 -4.67
C VAL A 47 -1.12 -3.43 -4.24
N GLN A 48 -2.37 -3.81 -4.46
CA GLN A 48 -2.89 -5.14 -4.13
C GLN A 48 -2.08 -6.25 -4.81
N ALA A 49 -1.79 -6.12 -6.11
CA ALA A 49 -1.01 -7.11 -6.86
C ALA A 49 0.44 -7.23 -6.34
N ALA A 50 1.04 -6.11 -5.95
CA ALA A 50 2.38 -6.11 -5.34
C ALA A 50 2.38 -6.77 -3.96
N LEU A 51 1.36 -6.54 -3.15
CA LEU A 51 1.20 -7.17 -1.83
C LEU A 51 0.99 -8.69 -1.97
N GLU A 52 0.16 -9.12 -2.91
CA GLU A 52 -0.04 -10.54 -3.22
C GLU A 52 1.28 -11.20 -3.65
N THR A 53 2.03 -10.53 -4.53
CA THR A 53 3.32 -11.05 -5.02
C THR A 53 4.40 -11.10 -3.93
N ARG A 54 4.48 -10.06 -3.08
CA ARG A 54 5.55 -9.90 -2.07
C ARG A 54 5.25 -10.65 -0.78
N TYR A 55 3.99 -10.67 -0.36
CA TYR A 55 3.55 -11.19 0.93
C TYR A 55 2.57 -12.37 0.84
N GLY A 56 2.05 -12.68 -0.35
CA GLY A 56 1.15 -13.83 -0.55
C GLY A 56 -0.28 -13.59 -0.09
N PHE A 57 -0.71 -12.34 0.10
CA PHE A 57 -2.08 -12.01 0.43
C PHE A 57 -2.56 -10.74 -0.28
N GLU A 58 -3.87 -10.68 -0.51
CA GLU A 58 -4.57 -9.50 -1.01
C GLU A 58 -5.26 -8.73 0.13
N LEU A 59 -5.41 -7.42 -0.05
CA LEU A 59 -6.27 -6.59 0.79
C LEU A 59 -7.69 -6.64 0.24
N PRO A 60 -8.67 -7.22 0.94
CA PRO A 60 -10.05 -7.29 0.46
C PRO A 60 -10.83 -5.98 0.62
N ASP A 61 -10.27 -4.99 1.31
CA ASP A 61 -10.99 -3.77 1.66
C ASP A 61 -10.90 -2.71 0.56
N GLU A 62 -11.91 -2.70 -0.31
CA GLU A 62 -12.07 -1.71 -1.39
C GLU A 62 -12.28 -0.29 -0.86
N GLY A 63 -12.63 -0.10 0.42
CA GLY A 63 -12.74 1.20 1.06
C GLY A 63 -11.40 1.89 1.26
N LEU A 64 -10.30 1.12 1.29
CA LEU A 64 -8.95 1.64 1.45
C LEU A 64 -8.48 2.50 0.27
N GLN A 65 -9.11 2.39 -0.90
CA GLN A 65 -8.76 3.21 -2.06
C GLN A 65 -9.01 4.72 -1.81
N HIS A 66 -9.96 5.04 -0.92
CA HIS A 66 -10.28 6.41 -0.52
C HIS A 66 -9.69 6.78 0.85
N ALA A 67 -9.03 5.83 1.50
CA ALA A 67 -8.43 6.02 2.80
C ALA A 67 -7.05 6.70 2.67
N PRO A 68 -6.58 7.38 3.74
CA PRO A 68 -5.22 7.89 3.78
C PRO A 68 -4.21 6.74 3.74
N PHE A 69 -2.99 7.03 3.25
CA PHE A 69 -1.91 6.06 3.20
C PHE A 69 -1.59 5.44 4.57
N ALA A 70 -1.77 6.19 5.66
CA ALA A 70 -1.63 5.69 7.02
C ALA A 70 -2.55 4.49 7.31
N ASP A 71 -3.81 4.57 6.90
CA ASP A 71 -4.80 3.50 7.10
C ASP A 71 -4.49 2.31 6.20
N LEU A 72 -4.03 2.58 4.97
CA LEU A 72 -3.60 1.54 4.03
C LEU A 72 -2.41 0.75 4.58
N VAL A 73 -1.39 1.45 5.10
CA VAL A 73 -0.23 0.84 5.76
C VAL A 73 -0.63 0.08 7.02
N ALA A 74 -1.54 0.63 7.83
CA ALA A 74 -2.05 -0.04 9.02
C ALA A 74 -2.78 -1.35 8.66
N ALA A 75 -3.65 -1.33 7.65
CA ALA A 75 -4.38 -2.50 7.18
C ALA A 75 -3.45 -3.59 6.64
N VAL A 76 -2.40 -3.21 5.89
CA VAL A 76 -1.36 -4.16 5.44
C VAL A 76 -0.65 -4.80 6.62
N ASN A 77 -0.26 -4.01 7.63
CA ASN A 77 0.41 -4.53 8.81
C ASN A 77 -0.49 -5.44 9.66
N GLU A 78 -1.76 -5.10 9.84
CA GLU A 78 -2.73 -6.01 10.48
C GLU A 78 -2.85 -7.33 9.74
N ARG A 79 -2.89 -7.29 8.41
CA ARG A 79 -2.98 -8.50 7.59
C ARG A 79 -1.69 -9.32 7.64
N LEU A 80 -0.53 -8.67 7.62
CA LEU A 80 0.77 -9.30 7.81
C LEU A 80 0.86 -10.04 9.14
N ASP A 81 0.38 -9.42 10.22
CA ASP A 81 0.34 -10.05 11.54
C ASP A 81 -0.55 -11.30 11.51
N GLN A 82 -1.75 -11.21 10.96
CA GLN A 82 -2.64 -12.38 10.83
C GLN A 82 -2.05 -13.54 10.03
N VAL A 83 -1.35 -13.25 8.92
CA VAL A 83 -0.72 -14.27 8.07
C VAL A 83 0.50 -14.89 8.75
N ASN A 84 1.28 -14.11 9.50
CA ASN A 84 2.49 -14.59 10.18
C ASN A 84 2.18 -15.41 11.46
N VAL A 85 0.95 -15.35 11.97
CA VAL A 85 0.50 -16.10 13.16
C VAL A 85 -0.15 -17.45 12.77
N ALA A 86 -0.39 -17.70 11.48
CA ALA A 86 -0.99 -18.93 10.95
C ALA A 86 0.06 -19.99 10.55
#